data_AF-A0A397VWJ8-F1
#
_entry.id   AF-A0A397VWJ8-F1
#
_cell.length_a   1.000
_cell.length_b   1.000
_cell.length_c   1.000
_cell.angle_alpha   90.00
_cell.angle_beta   90.00
_cell.angle_gamma   90.00
#
_symmetry.space_group_name_H-M   'P 1'
#
loop_
_entity.id
_entity.type
_entity.pdbx_description
1 polymer ?
#
loop_
_entity_poly.entity_id
_entity_poly.type
_entity_poly.pdbx_seq_one_letter_code
_entity_poly.pdbx_strand_id
1 'polypeptide(L)' 'MECKINYAKLAIYGITQNTETMEYLMVFQYANNGSLSKYLRNNFCNLTWQTKLEILKNISNELDNIHRYANYIHADFH' A
#
# COMPACT_ATOMS: atom_id res chain seq x y z
N MET A 1 -16.93 -4.12 -5.24
CA MET A 1 -15.66 -4.86 -5.43
C MET A 1 -14.83 -4.62 -4.17
N GLU A 2 -14.70 -5.60 -3.29
CA GLU A 2 -13.88 -5.47 -2.09
C GLU A 2 -12.42 -5.71 -2.44
N CYS A 3 -11.57 -4.72 -2.17
CA CYS A 3 -10.13 -4.84 -2.27
C CYS A 3 -9.66 -5.87 -1.24
N LYS A 4 -9.28 -7.06 -1.71
CA LYS A 4 -8.66 -8.08 -0.86
C LYS A 4 -7.24 -7.64 -0.55
N ILE A 5 -6.96 -7.31 0.72
CA ILE A 5 -5.60 -7.13 1.23
C ILE A 5 -4.95 -8.51 1.35
N ASN A 6 -4.74 -9.19 0.22
CA ASN A 6 -3.99 -10.46 0.17
C ASN A 6 -2.52 -10.25 -0.20
N TYR A 7 -2.13 -9.02 -0.52
CA TYR A 7 -0.76 -8.67 -0.87
C TYR A 7 -0.31 -7.45 -0.07
N ALA A 8 0.92 -7.50 0.45
CA ALA A 8 1.52 -6.42 1.24
C ALA A 8 1.83 -5.15 0.41
N LYS A 9 1.72 -5.24 -0.92
CA LYS A 9 1.98 -4.18 -1.90
C LYS A 9 0.74 -3.89 -2.74
N LEU A 10 0.51 -2.61 -3.05
CA LEU A 10 -0.49 -2.20 -4.03
C LEU A 10 -0.12 -2.71 -5.43
N ALA A 11 -1.06 -3.40 -6.09
CA ALA A 11 -0.83 -3.82 -7.46
C ALA A 11 -0.73 -2.59 -8.39
N ILE A 12 0.29 -2.56 -9.25
CA ILE A 12 0.42 -1.59 -10.33
C ILE A 12 -0.16 -2.25 -11.58
N TYR A 13 -1.18 -1.64 -12.18
CA TYR A 13 -1.84 -2.16 -13.38
C TYR A 13 -1.24 -1.60 -14.66
N GLY A 14 -0.63 -0.42 -14.62
CA GLY A 14 0.10 0.15 -15.75
C GLY A 14 0.11 1.67 -15.74
N ILE A 15 0.31 2.24 -16.92
CA ILE A 15 0.30 3.68 -17.18
C ILE A 15 -0.83 3.96 -18.17
N THR A 16 -1.53 5.06 -17.97
CA THR A 16 -2.48 5.62 -18.93
C THR A 16 -2.08 7.04 -19.29
N GLN A 17 -2.64 7.57 -20.37
CA GLN A 17 -2.41 8.93 -20.82
C GLN A 17 -3.75 9.64 -20.94
N ASN A 18 -3.85 10.83 -20.35
CA ASN A 18 -4.97 11.72 -20.60
C ASN A 18 -4.80 12.31 -22.01
N THR A 19 -5.75 12.06 -22.90
CA THR A 19 -5.69 12.50 -24.31
C THR A 19 -5.87 14.00 -24.50
N GLU A 20 -6.41 14.71 -23.51
CA GLU A 20 -6.61 16.17 -23.54
C GLU A 20 -5.39 16.91 -23.00
N THR A 21 -4.87 16.49 -21.84
CA THR A 21 -3.73 17.14 -21.18
C THR A 21 -2.37 16.58 -21.60
N MET A 22 -2.37 15.43 -22.30
CA MET A 22 -1.19 14.62 -22.65
C MET A 22 -0.39 14.11 -21.44
N GLU A 23 -0.91 14.24 -20.22
CA GLU A 23 -0.28 13.80 -18.98
C GLU A 23 -0.33 12.28 -18.84
N TYR A 24 0.76 11.71 -18.32
CA TYR A 24 0.82 10.29 -17.96
C TYR A 24 0.39 10.09 -16.51
N LEU A 25 -0.47 9.10 -16.30
CA LEU A 25 -1.03 8.74 -15.00
C LEU A 25 -0.71 7.27 -14.71
N MET A 26 -0.38 6.95 -13.45
CA MET A 26 -0.21 5.57 -13.02
C MET A 26 -1.54 4.98 -12.58
N VAL A 27 -1.86 3.79 -13.07
CA VAL A 27 -3.04 3.03 -12.66
C VAL A 27 -2.59 1.97 -11.65
N PHE A 28 -3.12 2.04 -10.43
CA PHE A 28 -2.80 1.11 -9.35
C PHE A 28 -4.04 0.74 -8.55
N GLN A 29 -3.92 -0.30 -7.72
CA GLN A 29 -4.98 -0.85 -6.90
C GLN A 29 -5.60 0.22 -5.99
N TYR A 30 -6.93 0.32 -6.02
CA TYR A 30 -7.66 1.23 -5.13
C TYR A 30 -7.72 0.67 -3.70
N ALA A 31 -7.29 1.48 -2.73
CA ALA A 31 -7.35 1.15 -1.31
C ALA A 31 -8.69 1.61 -0.72
N ASN A 32 -9.65 0.69 -0.62
CA ASN A 32 -11.02 0.97 -0.17
C ASN A 32 -11.10 1.70 1.19
N ASN A 33 -10.12 1.48 2.07
CA ASN A 33 -10.09 2.04 3.43
C ASN A 33 -9.20 3.30 3.56
N GLY A 34 -8.68 3.81 2.45
CA GLY A 34 -7.74 4.93 2.45
C GLY A 34 -6.39 4.56 3.05
N SER A 35 -5.71 5.53 3.67
CA SER A 35 -4.39 5.32 4.27
C SER A 35 -4.45 4.41 5.50
N LEU A 36 -3.36 3.70 5.77
CA LEU A 36 -3.23 2.87 6.96
C LEU A 36 -3.47 3.66 8.26
N SER A 37 -2.95 4.89 8.33
CA SER A 37 -3.18 5.79 9.48
C SER A 37 -4.67 6.07 9.72
N LYS A 38 -5.44 6.38 8.66
CA LYS A 38 -6.90 6.58 8.76
C LYS A 38 -7.60 5.28 9.17
N TYR A 39 -7.23 4.16 8.56
CA TYR A 39 -7.81 2.86 8.88
C TYR A 39 -7.58 2.47 10.34
N LEU A 40 -6.35 2.62 10.84
CA LEU A 40 -6.00 2.33 12.22
C LEU A 40 -6.74 3.26 13.18
N ARG A 41 -6.78 4.57 12.93
CA ARG A 41 -7.53 5.52 13.77
C ARG A 41 -8.99 5.11 13.95
N ASN A 42 -9.63 4.61 12.90
CA ASN A 42 -11.05 4.25 12.94
C ASN A 42 -11.31 2.85 13.54
N ASN A 43 -10.33 1.94 13.51
CA ASN A 43 -10.55 0.53 13.82
C ASN A 43 -9.65 -0.01 14.95
N PHE A 44 -8.79 0.81 15.57
CA PHE A 44 -7.73 0.35 16.47
C PHE A 44 -8.22 -0.56 17.60
N CYS A 45 -9.37 -0.23 18.20
CA CYS A 45 -9.97 -1.00 19.30
C CYS A 45 -10.59 -2.31 18.83
N ASN A 46 -11.01 -2.39 17.56
CA ASN A 46 -11.67 -3.55 16.98
C ASN A 46 -10.66 -4.56 16.40
N LEU A 47 -9.42 -4.13 16.16
CA LEU A 47 -8.36 -4.99 15.63
C LEU A 47 -7.76 -5.87 16.73
N THR A 48 -7.66 -7.16 16.46
CA THR A 48 -6.93 -8.10 17.30
C THR A 48 -5.43 -7.79 17.29
N TRP A 49 -4.71 -8.20 18.35
CA TRP A 49 -3.26 -8.08 18.39
C TRP A 49 -2.57 -8.83 17.25
N GLN A 50 -3.09 -10.01 16.91
CA GLN A 50 -2.62 -10.81 15.78
C GLN A 50 -2.69 -10.02 14.48
N THR A 51 -3.81 -9.34 14.21
CA THR A 51 -3.95 -8.49 13.01
C THR A 51 -2.97 -7.32 13.01
N LYS A 52 -2.77 -6.67 14.16
CA LYS A 52 -1.81 -5.56 14.29
C LYS A 52 -0.37 -6.02 14.00
N LEU A 53 0.02 -7.19 14.53
CA LEU A 53 1.34 -7.78 14.30
C LEU A 53 1.53 -8.18 12.83
N GLU A 54 0.50 -8.73 12.19
CA GLU A 54 0.58 -9.11 10.77
C GLU A 54 0.74 -7.88 9.87
N ILE A 55 0.05 -6.77 10.18
CA ILE A 55 0.26 -5.48 9.48
C ILE A 55 1.73 -5.04 9.59
N LEU A 56 2.29 -5.04 10.81
CA LEU A 56 3.68 -4.65 11.04
C LEU A 56 4.67 -5.54 10.29
N LYS A 57 4.49 -6.87 10.39
CA LYS A 57 5.31 -7.85 9.68
C LYS A 57 5.28 -7.64 8.16
N ASN A 58 4.11 -7.38 7.60
CA ASN A 58 3.97 -7.12 6.16
C ASN A 58 4.69 -5.84 5.73
N ILE A 59 4.59 -4.77 6.50
CA ILE A 59 5.31 -3.52 6.24
C ILE A 59 6.83 -3.72 6.33
N SER A 60 7.31 -4.43 7.36
CA SER A 60 8.73 -4.74 7.51
C SER A 60 9.27 -5.58 6.36
N ASN A 61 8.53 -6.58 5.90
CA ASN A 61 8.92 -7.41 4.77
C ASN A 61 8.99 -6.60 3.46
N GLU A 62 8.06 -5.69 3.21
CA GLU A 62 8.09 -4.85 2.01
C GLU A 62 9.26 -3.85 2.03
N LEU A 63 9.55 -3.26 3.18
CA LEU A 63 10.73 -2.40 3.33
C LEU A 63 12.02 -3.20 3.09
N ASP A 64 12.11 -4.42 3.64
CA ASP A 64 13.24 -5.30 3.38
C ASP A 64 13.37 -5.64 1.89
N ASN A 65 12.25 -5.87 1.21
CA ASN A 65 12.25 -6.13 -0.23
C ASN A 65 12.76 -4.94 -1.03
N ILE A 66 12.33 -3.72 -0.70
CA ILE A 66 12.79 -2.48 -1.32
C ILE A 66 14.31 -2.33 -1.13
N HIS A 67 14.80 -2.55 0.08
CA HIS A 67 16.22 -2.41 0.39
C HIS A 67 17.09 -3.50 -0.27
N ARG A 68 16.71 -4.77 -0.15
CA ARG A 68 17.56 -5.90 -0.56
C ARG A 68 17.45 -6.26 -2.03
N TYR A 69 16.23 -6.22 -2.60
CA TYR A 69 16.00 -6.68 -3.96
C TYR A 69 15.95 -5.54 -4.97
N ALA A 70 15.36 -4.40 -4.59
CA ALA A 70 15.32 -3.23 -5.47
C ALA A 70 16.53 -2.30 -5.29
N ASN A 71 17.28 -2.45 -4.19
CA ASN A 71 18.41 -1.58 -3.83
C ASN A 71 18.03 -0.10 -3.82
N TYR A 72 16.81 0.21 -3.35
CA TYR A 72 16.26 1.54 -3.20
C TYR A 72 15.97 1.85 -1.73
N ILE A 73 15.76 3.13 -1.43
CA ILE A 73 15.28 3.60 -0.12
C ILE A 73 13.90 4.22 -0.36
N HIS A 74 12.92 3.93 0.51
CA HIS A 74 11.56 4.46 0.35
C HIS A 74 11.51 6.01 0.45
N ALA A 75 12.41 6.63 1.20
CA ALA A 75 12.64 8.08 1.34
C ALA A 75 11.50 8.93 1.96
N ASP A 76 10.30 8.37 2.13
CA ASP A 76 9.11 9.07 2.66
C ASP A 76 8.19 8.12 3.46
N PHE A 77 8.78 7.20 4.21
CA PHE A 77 8.02 6.20 4.98
C PHE A 77 7.44 6.79 6.28
N HIS A 78 6.12 6.64 6.49
CA HIS A 78 5.32 7.21 7.60
C HIS A 78 4.28 6.23 8.16
#